data_AF-A0A967P6H4-F1
#
_entry.id   AF-A0A967P6H4-F1
#
_cell.length_a   1.000
_cell.length_b   1.000
_cell.length_c   1.000
_cell.angle_alpha   90.00
_cell.angle_beta   90.00
_cell.angle_gamma   90.00
#
_symmetry.space_group_name_H-M   'P 1'
#
loop_
_entity.id
_entity.type
_entity.pdbx_description
1 polymer ?
#
loop_
_entity_poly.entity_id
_entity_poly.type
_entity_poly.pdbx_seq_one_letter_code
_entity_poly.pdbx_strand_id
1 'polypeptide(L)'
;MQIKKHRFYPSGNGRLSVNIEPAFPRSLNCLDRGSLNKVTIISGASDNLRKAKVSERQASAARELLSSKLDITADMQIEYYDTVSTGSQINIIAEFENSIVGVGGLVCPGKQAERVGRQTAKNFIKEYSSEACIDKYACDQILPFLALPKEESEFTASQITEHTKTNIWVISHFLKRDFSIYKEKSRFVVRVK
;
A
#
# COMPACT_ATOMS: atom_id res chain seq x y z
N MET A 1 10.05 2.77 -11.34
CA MET A 1 10.59 1.50 -10.80
C MET A 1 10.20 0.36 -11.73
N GLN A 2 11.08 -0.60 -12.00
CA GLN A 2 10.79 -1.78 -12.80
C GLN A 2 11.33 -3.04 -12.11
N ILE A 3 10.50 -4.07 -11.97
CA ILE A 3 10.94 -5.38 -11.51
C ILE A 3 11.60 -6.09 -12.70
N LYS A 4 12.91 -6.32 -12.62
CA LYS A 4 13.69 -7.02 -13.66
C LYS A 4 13.67 -8.54 -13.44
N LYS A 5 13.52 -8.98 -12.20
CA LYS A 5 13.51 -10.40 -11.84
C LYS A 5 12.72 -10.64 -10.56
N HIS A 6 11.61 -11.37 -10.66
CA HIS A 6 10.81 -11.77 -9.51
C HIS A 6 11.49 -12.90 -8.74
N ARG A 7 11.57 -12.73 -7.41
CA ARG A 7 12.00 -13.78 -6.48
C ARG A 7 11.18 -13.66 -5.20
N PHE A 8 10.59 -14.77 -4.79
CA PHE A 8 9.86 -14.89 -3.55
C PHE A 8 10.80 -15.39 -2.45
N TYR A 9 10.56 -14.93 -1.22
CA TYR A 9 11.25 -15.46 -0.04
C TYR A 9 11.03 -16.99 0.06
N PRO A 10 12.04 -17.79 0.44
CA PRO A 10 13.35 -17.41 0.98
C PRO A 10 14.47 -17.28 -0.05
N SER A 11 14.20 -17.50 -1.34
CA SER A 11 15.26 -17.73 -2.34
C SER A 11 16.16 -16.52 -2.64
N GLY A 12 15.76 -15.30 -2.26
CA GLY A 12 16.53 -14.06 -2.46
C GLY A 12 16.83 -13.75 -3.94
N ASN A 13 17.78 -12.84 -4.19
CA ASN A 13 18.29 -12.50 -5.53
C ASN A 13 17.26 -11.94 -6.53
N GLY A 14 16.17 -11.35 -6.04
CA GLY A 14 15.28 -10.52 -6.85
C GLY A 14 16.05 -9.31 -7.39
N ARG A 15 15.61 -8.76 -8.54
CA ARG A 15 16.23 -7.57 -9.13
C ARG A 15 15.16 -6.54 -9.45
N LEU A 16 15.36 -5.33 -8.94
CA LEU A 16 14.57 -4.15 -9.24
C LEU A 16 15.49 -3.04 -9.76
N SER A 17 14.98 -2.22 -10.66
CA SER A 17 15.66 -1.06 -11.21
C SER A 17 14.83 0.17 -10.90
N VAL A 18 15.46 1.20 -10.35
CA VAL A 18 14.83 2.50 -10.11
C VAL A 18 15.74 3.55 -10.70
N ASN A 19 15.17 4.43 -11.52
CA ASN A 19 15.82 5.65 -11.96
C ASN A 19 15.19 6.77 -11.15
N ILE A 20 16.03 7.60 -10.53
CA ILE A 20 15.60 8.72 -9.69
C ILE A 20 16.29 9.95 -10.25
N GLU A 21 15.50 10.92 -10.66
CA GLU A 21 16.01 12.23 -11.05
C GLU A 21 16.17 13.11 -9.81
N PRO A 22 17.21 13.96 -9.74
CA PRO A 22 17.34 14.93 -8.67
C PRO A 22 16.10 15.82 -8.59
N ALA A 23 15.45 15.83 -7.44
CA ALA A 23 14.28 16.66 -7.17
C ALA A 23 14.25 17.06 -5.70
N PHE A 24 13.71 18.24 -5.43
CA PHE A 24 13.39 18.65 -4.06
C PHE A 24 11.91 18.37 -3.79
N PRO A 25 11.56 17.67 -2.69
CA PRO A 25 10.16 17.41 -2.35
C PRO A 25 9.38 18.72 -2.17
N ARG A 26 8.05 18.62 -2.28
CA ARG A 26 7.12 19.71 -1.97
C ARG A 26 6.33 19.35 -0.73
N SER A 27 5.79 20.36 -0.06
CA SER A 27 4.82 20.11 1.00
C SER A 27 3.57 19.41 0.44
N LEU A 28 2.91 18.65 1.30
CA LEU A 28 1.68 17.95 0.99
C LEU A 28 0.55 18.53 1.83
N ASN A 29 -0.55 18.94 1.19
CA ASN A 29 -1.81 19.22 1.87
C ASN A 29 -2.88 18.25 1.33
N CYS A 30 -3.18 17.19 2.09
CA CYS A 30 -4.21 16.21 1.75
C CYS A 30 -4.98 15.80 3.00
N LEU A 31 -6.01 16.59 3.32
CA LEU A 31 -6.94 16.28 4.40
C LEU A 31 -8.14 15.45 3.93
N ASP A 32 -8.48 15.56 2.64
CA ASP A 32 -9.58 14.85 2.01
C ASP A 32 -9.10 14.13 0.75
N ARG A 33 -9.36 12.82 0.70
CA ARG A 33 -8.94 11.98 -0.43
C ARG A 33 -9.76 12.21 -1.69
N GLY A 34 -10.95 12.82 -1.57
CA GLY A 34 -11.91 13.01 -2.65
C GLY A 34 -12.70 11.75 -3.00
N SER A 35 -13.39 11.81 -4.13
CA SER A 35 -14.20 10.69 -4.62
C SER A 35 -13.34 9.52 -5.10
N LEU A 36 -13.89 8.29 -5.01
CA LEU A 36 -13.23 7.09 -5.50
C LEU A 36 -13.34 7.04 -7.03
N ASN A 37 -12.20 6.98 -7.72
CA ASN A 37 -12.15 6.87 -9.19
C ASN A 37 -12.11 5.41 -9.64
N LYS A 38 -11.20 4.62 -9.05
CA LYS A 38 -10.92 3.26 -9.51
C LYS A 38 -10.38 2.37 -8.40
N VAL A 39 -10.71 1.08 -8.44
CA VAL A 39 -10.02 0.05 -7.67
C VAL A 39 -9.43 -1.00 -8.61
N THR A 40 -8.14 -1.30 -8.43
CA THR A 40 -7.41 -2.32 -9.18
C THR A 40 -6.87 -3.38 -8.23
N ILE A 41 -7.11 -4.65 -8.55
CA ILE A 41 -6.52 -5.82 -7.89
C ILE A 41 -5.43 -6.37 -8.81
N ILE A 42 -4.18 -6.31 -8.36
CA ILE A 42 -3.04 -6.92 -9.06
C ILE A 42 -2.67 -8.19 -8.31
N SER A 43 -2.91 -9.34 -8.90
CA SER A 43 -2.60 -10.64 -8.32
C SER A 43 -1.51 -11.31 -9.14
N GLY A 44 -0.46 -11.80 -8.49
CA GLY A 44 0.73 -12.33 -9.16
C GLY A 44 1.22 -13.61 -8.50
N ALA A 45 1.55 -14.63 -9.28
CA ALA A 45 2.07 -15.91 -8.77
C ALA A 45 3.25 -16.43 -9.59
N SER A 46 4.06 -17.33 -9.03
CA SER A 46 5.06 -18.08 -9.81
C SER A 46 4.38 -19.01 -10.82
N ASP A 47 4.99 -19.21 -11.99
CA ASP A 47 4.37 -19.92 -13.12
C ASP A 47 3.99 -21.38 -12.80
N ASN A 48 4.75 -22.04 -11.91
CA ASN A 48 4.41 -23.38 -11.42
C ASN A 48 3.08 -23.46 -10.66
N LEU A 49 2.50 -22.32 -10.24
CA LEU A 49 1.19 -22.23 -9.59
C LEU A 49 0.05 -21.97 -10.58
N ARG A 50 0.35 -21.77 -11.88
CA ARG A 50 -0.65 -21.43 -12.90
C ARG A 50 -1.73 -22.49 -13.08
N LYS A 51 -1.35 -23.77 -13.09
CA LYS A 51 -2.32 -24.87 -13.20
C LYS A 51 -3.36 -24.85 -12.08
N ALA A 52 -2.96 -24.42 -10.88
CA ALA A 52 -3.84 -24.29 -9.72
C ALA A 52 -4.62 -22.96 -9.67
N LYS A 53 -4.47 -22.10 -10.69
CA LYS A 53 -5.13 -20.79 -10.83
C LYS A 53 -5.01 -19.92 -9.58
N VAL A 54 -3.84 -19.92 -8.95
CA VAL A 54 -3.63 -19.27 -7.64
C VAL A 54 -3.90 -17.77 -7.74
N SER A 55 -3.38 -17.12 -8.79
CA SER A 55 -3.53 -15.68 -8.98
C SER A 55 -5.00 -15.27 -9.18
N GLU A 56 -5.75 -16.03 -9.99
CA GLU A 56 -7.18 -15.82 -10.23
C GLU A 56 -8.00 -16.05 -8.96
N ARG A 57 -7.73 -17.12 -8.22
CA ARG A 57 -8.45 -17.44 -6.97
C ARG A 57 -8.23 -16.37 -5.90
N GLN A 58 -7.02 -15.81 -5.80
CA GLN A 58 -6.74 -14.67 -4.93
C GLN A 58 -7.57 -13.44 -5.34
N ALA A 59 -7.53 -13.07 -6.62
CA ALA A 59 -8.20 -11.88 -7.12
C ALA A 59 -9.73 -11.98 -7.01
N SER A 60 -10.32 -13.10 -7.43
CA SER A 60 -11.76 -13.33 -7.36
C SER A 60 -12.27 -13.28 -5.92
N ALA A 61 -11.57 -13.93 -4.98
CA ALA A 61 -11.98 -13.93 -3.58
C ALA A 61 -11.88 -12.54 -2.93
N ALA A 62 -10.92 -11.71 -3.37
CA ALA A 62 -10.85 -10.30 -2.95
C ALA A 62 -12.01 -9.50 -3.56
N ARG A 63 -12.22 -9.59 -4.87
CA ARG A 63 -13.26 -8.85 -5.61
C ARG A 63 -14.66 -9.15 -5.10
N GLU A 64 -14.99 -10.42 -4.86
CA GLU A 64 -16.28 -10.84 -4.28
C GLU A 64 -16.52 -10.16 -2.93
N LEU A 65 -15.50 -10.10 -2.08
CA LEU A 65 -15.63 -9.47 -0.77
C LEU A 65 -15.79 -7.95 -0.90
N LEU A 66 -15.04 -7.29 -1.78
CA LEU A 66 -15.17 -5.85 -2.02
C LEU A 66 -16.56 -5.48 -2.56
N SER A 67 -17.05 -6.23 -3.55
CA SER A 67 -18.40 -6.03 -4.09
C SER A 67 -19.46 -6.23 -3.01
N SER A 68 -19.39 -7.31 -2.23
CA SER A 68 -20.39 -7.59 -1.19
C SER A 68 -20.38 -6.63 0.01
N LYS A 69 -19.27 -5.95 0.29
CA LYS A 69 -19.10 -5.11 1.49
C LYS A 69 -19.09 -3.62 1.23
N LEU A 70 -18.64 -3.20 0.05
CA LEU A 70 -18.47 -1.80 -0.31
C LEU A 70 -19.22 -1.42 -1.59
N ASP A 71 -19.87 -2.37 -2.27
CA ASP A 71 -20.45 -2.17 -3.60
C ASP A 71 -19.43 -1.67 -4.64
N ILE A 72 -18.16 -2.04 -4.45
CA ILE A 72 -17.06 -1.66 -5.34
C ILE A 72 -16.83 -2.77 -6.36
N THR A 73 -16.86 -2.40 -7.64
CA THR A 73 -16.38 -3.24 -8.74
C THR A 73 -14.92 -2.94 -8.99
N ALA A 74 -14.05 -3.92 -8.75
CA ALA A 74 -12.60 -3.78 -8.94
C ALA A 74 -12.13 -4.46 -10.24
N ASP A 75 -11.26 -3.78 -10.97
CA ASP A 75 -10.52 -4.36 -12.10
C ASP A 75 -9.54 -5.41 -11.59
N MET A 76 -9.33 -6.48 -12.35
CA MET A 76 -8.38 -7.54 -11.99
C MET A 76 -7.26 -7.64 -13.03
N GLN A 77 -6.02 -7.60 -12.56
CA GLN A 77 -4.82 -7.89 -13.34
C GLN A 77 -4.21 -9.18 -12.81
N ILE A 78 -4.19 -10.20 -13.66
CA ILE A 78 -3.71 -11.55 -13.33
C ILE A 78 -2.33 -11.76 -13.95
N GLU A 79 -1.33 -11.94 -13.10
CA GLU A 79 0.06 -12.08 -13.50
C GLU A 79 0.64 -13.43 -13.06
N TYR A 80 1.56 -13.92 -13.88
CA TYR A 80 2.35 -15.11 -13.60
C TYR A 80 3.80 -14.86 -14.02
N TYR A 81 4.72 -15.22 -13.13
CA TYR A 81 6.14 -14.90 -13.29
C TYR A 81 6.95 -16.16 -13.51
N ASP A 82 7.78 -16.15 -14.56
CA ASP A 82 8.83 -17.14 -14.73
C ASP A 82 9.90 -16.93 -13.65
N THR A 83 9.84 -17.77 -12.62
CA THR A 83 10.76 -17.71 -11.50
C THR A 83 10.93 -19.08 -10.84
N VAL A 84 12.14 -19.33 -10.34
CA VAL A 84 12.50 -20.60 -9.67
C VAL A 84 11.99 -20.68 -8.24
N SER A 85 11.61 -19.54 -7.65
CA SER A 85 11.05 -19.47 -6.29
C SER A 85 9.54 -19.56 -6.36
N THR A 86 8.94 -20.48 -5.60
CA THR A 86 7.48 -20.58 -5.53
C THR A 86 6.92 -19.50 -4.62
N GLY A 87 5.88 -18.78 -5.07
CA GLY A 87 5.19 -17.81 -4.23
C GLY A 87 4.10 -17.05 -4.97
N SER A 88 3.29 -16.31 -4.23
CA SER A 88 2.31 -15.40 -4.82
C SER A 88 2.02 -14.21 -3.91
N GLN A 89 1.49 -13.17 -4.53
CA GLN A 89 1.21 -11.87 -3.95
C GLN A 89 -0.11 -11.34 -4.50
N ILE A 90 -0.75 -10.44 -3.76
CA ILE A 90 -1.90 -9.68 -4.22
C ILE A 90 -1.79 -8.25 -3.68
N ASN A 91 -2.05 -7.25 -4.52
CA ASN A 91 -2.19 -5.86 -4.13
C ASN A 91 -3.58 -5.36 -4.51
N ILE A 92 -4.20 -4.57 -3.65
CA ILE A 92 -5.44 -3.84 -3.91
C ILE A 92 -5.09 -2.36 -3.83
N ILE A 93 -5.35 -1.63 -4.91
CA ILE A 93 -5.00 -0.22 -5.06
C ILE A 93 -6.29 0.53 -5.33
N ALA A 94 -6.58 1.56 -4.54
CA ALA A 94 -7.66 2.50 -4.77
C ALA A 94 -7.11 3.86 -5.14
N GLU A 95 -7.56 4.36 -6.28
CA GLU A 95 -7.25 5.69 -6.79
C GLU A 95 -8.43 6.59 -6.48
N PHE A 96 -8.17 7.66 -5.73
CA PHE A 96 -9.11 8.74 -5.44
C PHE A 96 -8.66 10.01 -6.17
N GLU A 97 -9.45 11.08 -6.10
CA GLU A 97 -9.10 12.37 -6.71
C GLU A 97 -7.76 12.93 -6.21
N ASN A 98 -7.51 12.86 -4.90
CA ASN A 98 -6.36 13.51 -4.26
C ASN A 98 -5.34 12.52 -3.68
N SER A 99 -5.58 11.22 -3.75
CA SER A 99 -4.71 10.23 -3.11
C SER A 99 -4.82 8.83 -3.68
N ILE A 100 -3.86 7.98 -3.31
CA ILE A 100 -3.85 6.55 -3.64
C ILE A 100 -3.66 5.77 -2.33
N VAL A 101 -4.49 4.76 -2.11
CA VAL A 101 -4.42 3.86 -0.96
C VAL A 101 -4.13 2.45 -1.43
N GLY A 102 -3.08 1.82 -0.87
CA GLY A 102 -2.62 0.50 -1.27
C GLY A 102 -2.62 -0.50 -0.12
N VAL A 103 -3.05 -1.74 -0.39
CA VAL A 103 -2.90 -2.86 0.56
C VAL A 103 -2.35 -4.09 -0.15
N GLY A 104 -1.24 -4.61 0.37
CA GLY A 104 -0.60 -5.83 -0.10
C GLY A 104 -0.89 -7.05 0.77
N GLY A 105 -0.83 -8.23 0.16
CA GLY A 105 -0.94 -9.53 0.81
C GLY A 105 0.00 -10.55 0.15
N LEU A 106 0.54 -11.45 0.97
CA LEU A 106 1.47 -12.49 0.53
C LEU A 106 0.96 -13.88 0.92
N VAL A 107 1.13 -14.86 0.04
CA VAL A 107 0.87 -16.26 0.36
C VAL A 107 2.09 -16.86 1.07
N CYS A 108 1.84 -17.41 2.26
CA CYS A 108 2.78 -18.26 2.97
C CYS A 108 2.43 -19.73 2.70
N PRO A 109 3.40 -20.67 2.78
CA PRO A 109 3.12 -22.10 2.74
C PRO A 109 1.97 -22.48 3.68
N GLY A 110 1.03 -23.31 3.19
CA GLY A 110 -0.14 -23.75 3.94
C GLY A 110 -1.35 -22.80 3.93
N LYS A 111 -1.26 -21.61 3.32
CA LYS A 111 -2.41 -20.71 3.15
C LYS A 111 -3.09 -20.91 1.80
N GLN A 112 -4.41 -21.09 1.82
CA GLN A 112 -5.23 -21.11 0.60
C GLN A 112 -5.23 -19.73 -0.08
N ALA A 113 -5.19 -19.73 -1.42
CA ALA A 113 -5.20 -18.53 -2.27
C ALA A 113 -6.37 -17.59 -1.91
N GLU A 114 -7.58 -18.14 -1.77
CA GLU A 114 -8.80 -17.38 -1.47
C GLU A 114 -8.76 -16.78 -0.07
N ARG A 115 -8.12 -17.45 0.89
CA ARG A 115 -7.95 -16.91 2.25
C ARG A 115 -7.05 -15.67 2.22
N VAL A 116 -5.99 -15.67 1.40
CA VAL A 116 -5.12 -14.50 1.23
C VAL A 116 -5.84 -13.37 0.49
N GLY A 117 -6.59 -13.68 -0.57
CA GLY A 117 -7.45 -12.71 -1.25
C GLY A 117 -8.43 -12.03 -0.30
N ARG A 118 -9.22 -12.82 0.45
CA ARG A 118 -10.17 -12.30 1.45
C ARG A 118 -9.49 -11.51 2.57
N GLN A 119 -8.33 -11.96 3.07
CA GLN A 119 -7.63 -11.24 4.13
C GLN A 119 -7.12 -9.88 3.64
N THR A 120 -6.60 -9.81 2.42
CA THR A 120 -6.14 -8.57 1.80
C THR A 120 -7.30 -7.62 1.58
N ALA A 121 -8.44 -8.11 1.07
CA ALA A 121 -9.66 -7.32 0.94
C ALA A 121 -10.20 -6.82 2.29
N LYS A 122 -10.15 -7.63 3.37
CA LYS A 122 -10.51 -7.16 4.72
C LYS A 122 -9.60 -6.04 5.22
N ASN A 123 -8.30 -6.12 4.94
CA ASN A 123 -7.36 -5.08 5.30
C ASN A 123 -7.63 -3.80 4.50
N PHE A 124 -7.86 -3.94 3.19
CA PHE A 124 -8.26 -2.83 2.32
C PHE A 124 -9.55 -2.16 2.79
N ILE A 125 -10.58 -2.91 3.18
CA ILE A 125 -11.83 -2.35 3.71
C ILE A 125 -11.55 -1.46 4.94
N LYS A 126 -10.60 -1.83 5.81
CA LYS A 126 -10.23 -0.99 6.97
C LYS A 126 -9.58 0.32 6.55
N GLU A 127 -8.64 0.27 5.60
CA GLU A 127 -8.01 1.48 5.05
C GLU A 127 -9.05 2.35 4.35
N TYR A 128 -9.91 1.74 3.53
CA TYR A 128 -10.99 2.41 2.82
C TYR A 128 -11.96 3.11 3.79
N SER A 129 -12.42 2.45 4.84
CA SER A 129 -13.34 3.03 5.83
C SER A 129 -12.72 4.11 6.72
N SER A 130 -11.40 4.29 6.72
CA SER A 130 -10.74 5.36 7.50
C SER A 130 -10.94 6.75 6.89
N GLU A 131 -11.27 6.83 5.59
CA GLU A 131 -11.35 8.09 4.84
C GLU A 131 -10.06 8.92 4.84
N ALA A 132 -8.93 8.32 5.23
CA ALA A 132 -7.63 8.98 5.17
C ALA A 132 -7.08 9.04 3.74
N CYS A 133 -6.31 10.09 3.45
CA CYS A 133 -5.54 10.19 2.21
C CYS A 133 -4.41 9.15 2.14
N ILE A 134 -3.76 8.89 3.26
CA ILE A 134 -2.54 8.08 3.31
C ILE A 134 -2.79 6.81 4.13
N ASP A 135 -2.46 5.65 3.56
CA ASP A 135 -2.52 4.39 4.28
C ASP A 135 -1.42 4.29 5.35
N LYS A 136 -1.60 3.39 6.31
CA LYS A 136 -0.74 3.28 7.49
C LYS A 136 0.74 2.99 7.17
N TYR A 137 1.05 2.36 6.04
CA TYR A 137 2.43 2.01 5.66
C TYR A 137 3.04 3.10 4.78
N ALA A 138 2.25 3.70 3.87
CA ALA A 138 2.68 4.87 3.13
C ALA A 138 3.01 6.03 4.08
N CYS A 139 2.31 6.14 5.21
CA CYS A 139 2.52 7.19 6.21
C CYS A 139 3.98 7.25 6.68
N ASP A 140 4.60 6.13 7.07
CA ASP A 140 6.00 6.17 7.50
C ASP A 140 6.98 6.44 6.34
N GLN A 141 6.67 5.97 5.13
CA GLN A 141 7.53 6.09 3.95
C GLN A 141 7.64 7.51 3.42
N ILE A 142 6.57 8.32 3.53
CA ILE A 142 6.57 9.69 2.99
C ILE A 142 7.19 10.73 3.94
N LEU A 143 7.24 10.44 5.25
CA LEU A 143 7.72 11.41 6.26
C LEU A 143 9.11 11.99 5.99
N PRO A 144 10.13 11.19 5.60
CA PRO A 144 11.45 11.73 5.31
C PRO A 144 11.43 12.79 4.20
N PHE A 145 10.53 12.63 3.22
CA PHE A 145 10.39 13.59 2.12
C PHE A 145 9.63 14.84 2.54
N LEU A 146 8.56 14.69 3.32
CA LEU A 146 7.74 15.82 3.78
C LEU A 146 8.42 16.69 4.85
N ALA A 147 9.50 16.21 5.45
CA ALA A 147 10.28 16.97 6.43
C ALA A 147 11.36 17.88 5.82
N LEU A 148 11.66 17.72 4.52
CA LEU A 148 12.69 18.50 3.83
C LEU A 148 12.23 19.93 3.47
N PRO A 149 11.02 20.15 2.90
CA PRO A 149 10.53 21.48 2.52
C PRO A 149 10.30 22.39 3.71
N LYS A 150 10.59 23.69 3.60
CA LYS A 150 10.36 24.65 4.69
C LYS A 150 8.88 24.81 5.00
N GLU A 151 8.05 24.70 3.96
CA GLU A 151 6.60 24.77 4.02
C GLU A 151 6.03 23.61 4.83
N GLU A 152 5.02 23.90 5.65
CA GLU A 152 4.33 22.88 6.44
C GLU A 152 3.62 21.88 5.53
N SER A 153 3.65 20.61 5.92
CA SER A 153 2.81 19.57 5.33
C SER A 153 1.72 19.17 6.31
N GLU A 154 0.52 18.93 5.80
CA GLU A 154 -0.63 18.47 6.58
C GLU A 154 -1.38 17.39 5.79
N PHE A 155 -1.56 16.21 6.38
CA PHE A 155 -2.27 15.13 5.73
C PHE A 155 -3.01 14.22 6.70
N THR A 156 -3.95 13.44 6.19
CA THR A 156 -4.64 12.40 6.97
C THR A 156 -4.02 11.02 6.76
N ALA A 157 -3.81 10.29 7.84
CA ALA A 157 -3.32 8.91 7.85
C ALA A 157 -4.35 7.99 8.52
N SER A 158 -4.52 6.78 7.98
CA SER A 158 -5.48 5.80 8.53
C SER A 158 -5.08 5.29 9.92
N GLN A 159 -3.77 5.15 10.16
CA GLN A 159 -3.21 4.72 11.43
C GLN A 159 -1.77 5.23 11.57
N ILE A 160 -1.38 5.56 12.79
CA ILE A 160 0.01 5.84 13.16
C ILE A 160 0.67 4.54 13.65
N THR A 161 1.67 4.05 12.92
CA THR A 161 2.39 2.82 13.27
C THR A 161 3.60 3.11 14.16
N GLU A 162 4.20 2.09 14.76
CA GLU A 162 5.47 2.24 15.48
C GLU A 162 6.61 2.67 14.54
N HIS A 163 6.57 2.27 13.26
CA HIS A 163 7.50 2.76 12.25
C HIS A 163 7.31 4.26 11.98
N THR A 164 6.05 4.73 11.90
CA THR A 164 5.74 6.16 11.79
C THR A 164 6.34 6.95 12.96
N LYS A 165 6.13 6.48 14.20
CA LYS A 165 6.68 7.12 15.41
C LYS A 165 8.21 7.15 15.41
N THR A 166 8.84 6.04 15.00
CA THR A 166 10.30 5.93 14.91
C THR A 166 10.85 6.90 13.87
N ASN A 167 10.22 7.01 12.68
CA ASN A 167 10.63 7.97 11.66
C ASN A 167 10.49 9.41 12.14
N ILE A 168 9.38 9.76 12.81
CA ILE A 168 9.22 11.09 13.43
C ILE A 168 10.37 11.37 14.40
N TRP A 169 10.66 10.43 15.30
CA TRP A 169 11.75 10.57 16.26
C TRP A 169 13.08 10.82 15.55
N VAL A 170 13.47 9.97 14.58
CA VAL A 170 14.73 10.15 13.83
C VAL A 170 14.77 11.50 13.11
N ILE A 171 13.71 11.85 12.40
CA ILE A 171 13.65 13.09 11.62
C ILE A 171 13.82 14.32 12.53
N SER A 172 13.14 14.37 13.68
CA SER A 172 13.29 15.47 14.62
C SER A 172 14.73 15.64 15.13
N HIS A 173 15.51 14.55 15.24
CA HIS A 173 16.92 14.63 15.66
C HIS A 173 17.84 15.21 14.60
N PHE A 174 17.60 14.91 13.32
CA PHE A 174 18.48 15.34 12.23
C PHE A 174 18.05 16.66 11.59
N LEU A 175 16.75 16.84 11.36
CA LEU A 175 16.20 17.99 10.62
C LEU A 175 15.59 19.07 11.52
N LYS A 176 15.52 18.83 12.85
CA LYS A 176 14.92 19.76 13.83
C LYS A 176 13.49 20.19 13.45
N ARG A 177 12.73 19.24 12.91
CA ARG A 177 11.31 19.40 12.57
C ARG A 177 10.41 19.03 13.72
N ASP A 178 9.32 19.77 13.83
CA ASP A 178 8.26 19.51 14.80
C ASP A 178 7.12 18.75 14.14
N PHE A 179 6.52 17.83 14.89
CA PHE A 179 5.39 17.04 14.43
C PHE A 179 4.22 17.21 15.38
N SER A 180 3.01 17.38 14.82
CA SER A 180 1.78 17.31 15.61
C SER A 180 0.86 16.25 15.02
N ILE A 181 0.37 15.37 15.88
CA ILE A 181 -0.55 14.31 15.51
C ILE A 181 -1.76 14.35 16.44
N TYR A 182 -2.95 14.34 15.86
CA TYR A 182 -4.19 14.19 16.62
C TYR A 182 -5.19 13.33 15.86
N LYS A 183 -6.09 12.70 16.61
CA LYS A 183 -7.12 11.83 16.05
C LYS A 183 -8.32 12.67 15.62
N GLU A 184 -8.83 12.41 14.42
CA GLU A 184 -10.05 12.99 13.89
C GLU A 184 -10.94 11.85 13.38
N LYS A 185 -12.10 11.63 14.02
CA LYS A 185 -13.00 10.51 13.70
C LYS A 185 -12.26 9.15 13.69
N SER A 186 -12.19 8.49 12.54
CA SER A 186 -11.55 7.19 12.30
C SER A 186 -10.11 7.28 11.77
N ARG A 187 -9.55 8.49 11.62
CA ARG A 187 -8.23 8.76 11.05
C ARG A 187 -7.40 9.67 11.96
N PHE A 188 -6.17 9.95 11.54
CA PHE A 188 -5.25 10.86 12.21
C PHE A 188 -4.87 11.99 11.27
N VAL A 189 -4.80 13.21 11.80
CA VAL A 189 -4.17 14.32 11.10
C VAL A 189 -2.72 14.41 11.55
N VAL A 190 -1.81 14.47 10.58
CA VAL A 190 -0.36 14.59 10.79
C VAL A 190 0.08 15.91 10.19
N ARG A 191 0.75 16.75 10.99
CA ARG A 191 1.42 17.96 10.53
C ARG A 191 2.92 17.85 10.72
N VAL A 192 3.66 18.30 9.70
CA VAL A 192 5.13 18.41 9.70
C VAL A 192 5.46 19.89 9.61
N LYS A 193 6.18 20.42 10.59
CA LYS A 193 6.51 21.84 10.75
C LYS A 193 8.02 22.05 10.78
#